data_AF-A0A1M3QI20-F1
#
_entry.id   AF-A0A1M3QI20-F1
#
_cell.length_a   1.000
_cell.length_b   1.000
_cell.length_c   1.000
_cell.angle_alpha   90.00
_cell.angle_beta   90.00
_cell.angle_gamma   90.00
#
_symmetry.space_group_name_H-M   'P 1'
#
loop_
_entity.id
_entity.type
_entity.pdbx_description
1 polymer ?
#
loop_
_entity_poly.entity_id
_entity_poly.type
_entity_poly.pdbx_seq_one_letter_code
_entity_poly.pdbx_strand_id
1 'polypeptide(L)'
;MVTSAAQHVEDSAPRPDGSEPNWSGLYARFLSGSLANAQRTLRLYQQTLESVASGRLPATVFQEYYPRFVQRHGALYSERLRAVCAAFMGRFAELNKRNAAYADAGAVAEQVPPPIFEPETPERWFEQYAEYAGRLNAEALKAYRRQLDQVAGGELSPEDVQQKVAGDMSRRLPFYMRDAGQLYLHLMQELDALRGDYEDAYLSGILALAEESASEPVTAVALQAPAGGAAFQSFTISNTTRTRMAVRYVATEVRRMDGVGPAFAPKVQITPELLELEPGEESTVTLSLQLDADRYEVGVPYIGFLYVTGADDRRVELQLRIVATDPVPEKEK
;
A
#
# COMPACT_ATOMS: atom_id res chain seq x y z
N MET A 1 12.80 -58.98 -49.45
CA MET A 1 11.40 -58.69 -49.09
C MET A 1 11.05 -59.60 -47.92
N VAL A 2 10.74 -59.18 -46.69
CA VAL A 2 10.54 -57.87 -46.05
C VAL A 2 11.06 -58.05 -44.60
N THR A 3 11.98 -57.17 -44.18
CA THR A 3 12.42 -57.02 -42.78
C THR A 3 11.38 -56.21 -42.02
N SER A 4 10.81 -56.79 -40.95
CA SER A 4 9.85 -56.12 -40.08
C SER A 4 10.60 -55.35 -39.00
N ALA A 5 10.48 -54.03 -39.01
CA ALA A 5 11.03 -53.12 -38.02
C ALA A 5 10.15 -53.14 -36.77
N ALA A 6 10.70 -53.57 -35.63
CA ALA A 6 10.10 -53.34 -34.33
C ALA A 6 10.34 -51.87 -33.95
N GLN A 7 9.25 -51.11 -33.88
CA GLN A 7 9.24 -49.73 -33.39
C GLN A 7 9.67 -49.72 -31.92
N HIS A 8 10.84 -49.13 -31.64
CA HIS A 8 11.16 -48.63 -30.32
C HIS A 8 10.19 -47.49 -30.00
N VAL A 9 9.31 -47.72 -29.04
CA VAL A 9 8.53 -46.67 -28.39
C VAL A 9 9.52 -45.90 -27.50
N GLU A 10 9.98 -44.75 -27.98
CA GLU A 10 10.67 -43.76 -27.17
C GLU A 10 9.67 -43.23 -26.13
N ASP A 11 9.84 -43.70 -24.90
CA ASP A 11 9.13 -43.24 -23.72
C ASP A 11 9.44 -41.74 -23.53
N SER A 12 8.44 -40.92 -23.85
CA SER A 12 8.54 -39.46 -23.89
C SER A 12 8.35 -38.90 -22.49
N ALA A 13 9.35 -39.05 -21.63
CA ALA A 13 9.44 -38.22 -20.44
C ALA A 13 9.77 -36.77 -20.87
N PRO A 14 9.05 -35.73 -20.38
CA PRO A 14 9.36 -34.35 -20.71
C PRO A 14 10.77 -34.04 -20.22
N ARG A 15 11.71 -33.83 -21.16
CA ARG A 15 13.02 -33.29 -20.83
C ARG A 15 12.81 -31.89 -20.25
N PRO A 16 13.31 -31.59 -19.03
CA PRO A 16 13.27 -30.24 -18.51
C PRO A 16 14.08 -29.36 -19.46
N ASP A 17 13.44 -28.30 -19.94
CA ASP A 17 14.01 -27.34 -20.88
C ASP A 17 15.38 -26.88 -20.36
N GLY A 18 16.43 -27.14 -21.13
CA GLY A 18 17.84 -26.99 -20.74
C GLY A 18 18.32 -25.54 -20.64
N SER A 19 17.43 -24.60 -20.39
CA SER A 19 17.79 -23.21 -20.18
C SER A 19 18.45 -23.05 -18.81
N GLU A 20 19.67 -22.49 -18.82
CA GLU A 20 20.36 -22.11 -17.60
C GLU A 20 19.47 -21.21 -16.74
N PRO A 21 19.51 -21.37 -15.41
CA PRO A 21 18.70 -20.55 -14.51
C PRO A 21 19.10 -19.08 -14.62
N ASN A 22 18.26 -18.25 -15.28
CA ASN A 22 18.45 -16.81 -15.44
C ASN A 22 18.10 -16.04 -14.14
N TRP A 23 18.82 -16.34 -13.07
CA TRP A 23 18.71 -15.69 -11.77
C TRP A 23 18.96 -14.20 -11.83
N SER A 24 20.01 -13.81 -12.54
CA SER A 24 20.40 -12.42 -12.73
C SER A 24 19.27 -11.62 -13.38
N GLY A 25 18.58 -12.19 -14.37
CA GLY A 25 17.42 -11.57 -15.00
C GLY A 25 16.22 -11.42 -14.06
N LEU A 26 15.88 -12.44 -13.26
CA LEU A 26 14.78 -12.35 -12.30
C LEU A 26 15.07 -11.34 -11.19
N TYR A 27 16.30 -11.33 -10.67
CA TYR A 27 16.73 -10.39 -9.65
C TYR A 27 16.80 -8.95 -10.18
N ALA A 28 17.31 -8.74 -11.40
CA ALA A 28 17.33 -7.44 -12.04
C ALA A 28 15.92 -6.87 -12.29
N ARG A 29 14.95 -7.73 -12.64
CA ARG A 29 13.54 -7.34 -12.76
C ARG A 29 12.95 -6.92 -11.42
N PHE A 30 13.23 -7.69 -10.36
CA PHE A 30 12.81 -7.32 -9.00
C PHE A 30 13.37 -5.96 -8.58
N LEU A 31 14.69 -5.74 -8.72
CA LEU A 31 15.32 -4.47 -8.36
C LEU A 31 14.77 -3.29 -9.16
N SER A 32 14.60 -3.47 -10.48
CA SER A 32 14.02 -2.45 -11.35
C SER A 32 12.58 -2.09 -10.94
N GLY A 33 11.76 -3.10 -10.62
CA GLY A 33 10.38 -2.90 -10.16
C GLY A 33 10.33 -2.17 -8.82
N SER A 34 11.13 -2.61 -7.85
CA SER A 34 11.17 -1.99 -6.52
C SER A 34 11.68 -0.55 -6.57
N LEU A 35 12.67 -0.27 -7.42
CA LEU A 35 13.13 1.11 -7.67
C LEU A 35 12.02 1.98 -8.27
N ALA A 36 11.27 1.46 -9.25
CA ALA A 36 10.16 2.19 -9.85
C ALA A 36 9.05 2.51 -8.84
N ASN A 37 8.71 1.56 -7.96
CA ASN A 37 7.77 1.77 -6.86
C ASN A 37 8.27 2.84 -5.89
N ALA A 38 9.53 2.75 -5.44
CA ALA A 38 10.12 3.74 -4.54
C ALA A 38 10.13 5.16 -5.14
N GLN A 39 10.47 5.29 -6.43
CA GLN A 39 10.44 6.56 -7.14
C GLN A 39 9.03 7.14 -7.24
N ARG A 40 8.01 6.29 -7.45
CA ARG A 40 6.61 6.71 -7.47
C ARG A 40 6.16 7.21 -6.10
N THR A 41 6.41 6.44 -5.05
CA THR A 41 6.09 6.84 -3.66
C THR A 41 6.75 8.16 -3.30
N LEU A 42 8.05 8.31 -3.61
CA LEU A 42 8.78 9.54 -3.33
C LEU A 42 8.15 10.76 -4.02
N ARG A 43 7.75 10.61 -5.30
CA ARG A 43 7.10 11.68 -6.05
C ARG A 43 5.77 12.09 -5.43
N LEU A 44 4.91 11.14 -5.08
CA LEU A 44 3.62 11.41 -4.46
C LEU A 44 3.79 12.08 -3.08
N TYR A 45 4.78 11.63 -2.32
CA TYR A 45 5.10 12.23 -1.03
C TYR A 45 5.59 13.68 -1.18
N GLN A 46 6.47 13.95 -2.15
CA GLN A 46 6.91 15.32 -2.48
C GLN A 46 5.75 16.22 -2.88
N GLN A 47 4.85 15.75 -3.76
CA GLN A 47 3.65 16.50 -4.15
C GLN A 47 2.72 16.79 -2.96
N THR A 48 2.63 15.85 -2.01
CA THR A 48 1.85 16.03 -0.79
C THR A 48 2.46 17.12 0.08
N LEU A 49 3.79 17.09 0.27
CA LEU A 49 4.51 18.13 1.02
C LEU A 49 4.43 19.51 0.34
N GLU A 50 4.50 19.57 -0.99
CA GLU A 50 4.30 20.82 -1.74
C GLU A 50 2.89 21.38 -1.52
N SER A 51 1.88 20.51 -1.46
CA SER A 51 0.49 20.91 -1.22
C SER A 51 0.27 21.39 0.21
N VAL A 52 0.98 20.81 1.19
CA VAL A 52 1.03 21.34 2.57
C VAL A 52 1.76 22.68 2.60
N ALA A 53 2.92 22.80 1.95
CA ALA A 53 3.71 24.03 1.92
C ALA A 53 2.97 25.19 1.24
N SER A 54 2.15 24.89 0.22
CA SER A 54 1.29 25.85 -0.47
C SER A 54 -0.02 26.15 0.27
N GLY A 55 -0.25 25.55 1.45
CA GLY A 55 -1.46 25.75 2.26
C GLY A 55 -2.73 25.07 1.73
N ARG A 56 -2.63 24.20 0.70
CA ARG A 56 -3.77 23.45 0.14
C ARG A 56 -4.17 22.24 1.01
N LEU A 57 -3.22 21.74 1.79
CA LEU A 57 -3.43 20.68 2.79
C LEU A 57 -2.95 21.15 4.17
N PRO A 58 -3.61 20.72 5.26
CA PRO A 58 -3.12 21.01 6.61
C PRO A 58 -1.85 20.22 6.93
N ALA A 59 -0.99 20.75 7.81
CA ALA A 59 0.23 20.06 8.25
C ALA A 59 -0.03 18.73 8.98
N THR A 60 -1.25 18.55 9.49
CA THR A 60 -1.74 17.36 10.19
C THR A 60 -2.35 16.31 9.27
N VAL A 61 -2.41 16.55 7.95
CA VAL A 61 -3.16 15.72 6.99
C VAL A 61 -2.81 14.23 7.07
N PHE A 62 -1.54 13.87 7.28
CA PHE A 62 -1.12 12.48 7.39
C PHE A 62 -1.73 11.78 8.62
N GLN A 63 -1.76 12.48 9.77
CA GLN A 63 -2.30 11.96 11.04
C GLN A 63 -3.82 11.85 10.98
N GLU A 64 -4.48 12.82 10.35
CA GLU A 64 -5.95 12.88 10.25
C GLU A 64 -6.49 11.89 9.22
N TYR A 65 -5.78 11.71 8.10
CA TYR A 65 -6.24 10.86 7.00
C TYR A 65 -5.96 9.36 7.26
N TYR A 66 -4.86 9.03 7.96
CA TYR A 66 -4.46 7.64 8.17
C TYR A 66 -5.55 6.76 8.81
N PRO A 67 -6.23 7.15 9.91
CA PRO A 67 -7.30 6.36 10.49
C PRO A 67 -8.44 6.08 9.50
N ARG A 68 -8.81 7.07 8.67
CA ARG A 68 -9.87 6.94 7.65
C ARG A 68 -9.45 6.00 6.54
N PHE A 69 -8.22 6.11 6.08
CA PHE A 69 -7.67 5.22 5.07
C PHE A 69 -7.66 3.76 5.57
N VAL A 70 -7.19 3.52 6.80
CA VAL A 70 -7.20 2.18 7.42
C VAL A 70 -8.63 1.66 7.57
N GLN A 71 -9.58 2.50 8.00
CA GLN A 71 -10.98 2.08 8.12
C GLN A 71 -11.58 1.66 6.77
N ARG A 72 -11.24 2.37 5.68
CA ARG A 72 -11.80 2.13 4.34
C ARG A 72 -11.08 0.99 3.59
N HIS A 73 -9.77 0.88 3.74
CA HIS A 73 -8.92 0.00 2.92
C HIS A 73 -8.23 -1.11 3.72
N GLY A 74 -8.24 -1.08 5.05
CA GLY A 74 -7.51 -2.03 5.90
C GLY A 74 -7.91 -3.49 5.65
N ALA A 75 -9.21 -3.76 5.51
CA ALA A 75 -9.70 -5.10 5.17
C ALA A 75 -9.21 -5.58 3.79
N LEU A 76 -9.20 -4.69 2.79
CA LEU A 76 -8.72 -5.00 1.44
C LEU A 76 -7.24 -5.38 1.43
N TYR A 77 -6.38 -4.58 2.06
CA TYR A 77 -4.93 -4.87 2.07
C TYR A 77 -4.59 -6.06 2.97
N SER A 78 -5.35 -6.29 4.04
CA SER A 78 -5.24 -7.51 4.84
C SER A 78 -5.57 -8.76 4.02
N GLU A 79 -6.65 -8.72 3.23
CA GLU A 79 -7.05 -9.83 2.36
C GLU A 79 -6.03 -10.09 1.25
N ARG A 80 -5.52 -9.03 0.61
CA ARG A 80 -4.45 -9.15 -0.38
C ARG A 80 -3.18 -9.76 0.21
N LEU A 81 -2.78 -9.35 1.42
CA LEU A 81 -1.62 -9.94 2.10
C LEU A 81 -1.84 -11.44 2.37
N ARG A 82 -3.04 -11.82 2.85
CA ARG A 82 -3.41 -13.22 3.04
C ARG A 82 -3.33 -14.03 1.75
N ALA A 83 -3.82 -13.48 0.64
CA ALA A 83 -3.75 -14.12 -0.67
C ALA A 83 -2.30 -14.35 -1.14
N VAL A 84 -1.41 -13.38 -0.93
CA VAL A 84 0.03 -13.53 -1.23
C VAL A 84 0.65 -14.65 -0.38
N CYS A 85 0.37 -14.68 0.92
CA CYS A 85 0.84 -15.74 1.80
C CYS A 85 0.30 -17.11 1.37
N ALA A 86 -1.01 -17.23 1.09
CA ALA A 86 -1.64 -18.47 0.65
C ALA A 86 -1.02 -19.01 -0.65
N ALA A 87 -0.83 -18.13 -1.64
CA ALA A 87 -0.20 -18.48 -2.90
C ALA A 87 1.24 -18.99 -2.72
N PHE A 88 2.03 -18.33 -1.86
CA PHE A 88 3.39 -18.75 -1.55
C PHE A 88 3.41 -20.12 -0.87
N MET A 89 2.64 -20.32 0.20
CA MET A 89 2.63 -21.58 0.96
C MET A 89 2.13 -22.75 0.09
N GLY A 90 1.11 -22.52 -0.74
CA GLY A 90 0.61 -23.52 -1.69
C GLY A 90 1.66 -23.93 -2.72
N ARG A 91 2.37 -22.96 -3.32
CA ARG A 91 3.46 -23.25 -4.26
C ARG A 91 4.66 -23.92 -3.59
N PHE A 92 4.95 -23.59 -2.33
CA PHE A 92 5.98 -24.27 -1.55
C PHE A 92 5.64 -25.74 -1.31
N ALA A 93 4.40 -26.05 -0.95
CA ALA A 93 3.95 -27.43 -0.80
C ALA A 93 4.01 -28.23 -2.12
N GLU A 94 3.62 -27.61 -3.24
CA GLU A 94 3.77 -28.20 -4.58
C GLU A 94 5.23 -28.42 -4.99
N LEU A 95 6.12 -27.50 -4.65
CA LEU A 95 7.56 -27.68 -4.89
C LEU A 95 8.09 -28.90 -4.13
N ASN A 96 7.70 -29.07 -2.87
CA ASN A 96 8.11 -30.22 -2.06
C ASN A 96 7.51 -31.54 -2.58
N LYS A 97 6.26 -31.52 -3.05
CA LYS A 97 5.64 -32.67 -3.73
C LYS A 97 6.45 -33.11 -4.94
N ARG A 98 6.81 -32.17 -5.82
CA ARG A 98 7.60 -32.46 -7.02
C ARG A 98 8.94 -33.08 -6.67
N ASN A 99 9.64 -32.53 -5.68
CA ASN A 99 10.91 -33.09 -5.23
C ASN A 99 10.78 -34.52 -4.69
N ALA A 100 9.73 -34.79 -3.91
CA ALA A 100 9.47 -36.11 -3.37
C ALA A 100 9.14 -37.13 -4.48
N ALA A 101 8.36 -36.73 -5.49
CA ALA A 101 7.97 -37.61 -6.60
C ALA A 101 9.16 -38.11 -7.44
N TYR A 102 10.22 -37.31 -7.57
CA TYR A 102 11.43 -37.76 -8.29
C TYR A 102 12.23 -38.82 -7.53
N ALA A 103 12.06 -39.00 -6.22
CA ALA A 103 12.78 -40.02 -5.44
C ALA A 103 12.42 -41.47 -5.84
N ASP A 104 11.27 -41.68 -6.46
CA ASP A 104 10.77 -43.01 -6.83
C ASP A 104 10.28 -43.04 -8.29
N ALA A 105 11.20 -42.92 -9.25
CA ALA A 105 10.91 -42.96 -10.69
C ALA A 105 10.37 -44.33 -11.21
N GLY A 106 9.97 -45.23 -10.31
CA GLY A 106 9.46 -46.57 -10.64
C GLY A 106 8.23 -47.03 -9.85
N ALA A 107 7.82 -46.33 -8.79
CA ALA A 107 6.57 -46.63 -8.10
C ALA A 107 5.55 -45.53 -8.34
N VAL A 108 4.30 -45.93 -8.55
CA VAL A 108 3.16 -45.02 -8.51
C VAL A 108 3.04 -44.54 -7.05
N ALA A 109 3.78 -43.48 -6.70
CA ALA A 109 3.68 -42.85 -5.41
C ALA A 109 2.21 -42.48 -5.19
N GLU A 110 1.64 -42.92 -4.06
CA GLU A 110 0.31 -42.51 -3.65
C GLU A 110 0.28 -40.98 -3.71
N GLN A 111 -0.56 -40.42 -4.60
CA GLN A 111 -0.61 -38.98 -4.82
C GLN A 111 -1.23 -38.33 -3.59
N VAL A 112 -0.42 -38.08 -2.56
CA VAL A 112 -0.86 -37.33 -1.39
C VAL A 112 -1.05 -35.88 -1.86
N PRO A 113 -2.27 -35.33 -1.83
CA PRO A 113 -2.50 -33.94 -2.19
C PRO A 113 -1.84 -33.04 -1.12
N PRO A 114 -1.20 -31.93 -1.53
CA PRO A 114 -0.68 -30.97 -0.57
C PRO A 114 -1.85 -30.27 0.15
N PRO A 115 -1.68 -29.91 1.43
CA PRO A 115 -2.70 -29.18 2.17
C PRO A 115 -2.87 -27.76 1.61
N ILE A 116 -4.11 -27.30 1.53
CA ILE A 116 -4.46 -25.95 1.07
C ILE A 116 -4.29 -24.98 2.23
N PHE A 117 -3.56 -23.89 2.02
CA PHE A 117 -3.38 -22.86 3.05
C PHE A 117 -4.67 -22.09 3.29
N GLU A 118 -5.14 -22.12 4.54
CA GLU A 118 -6.31 -21.38 5.04
C GLU A 118 -5.82 -20.25 5.97
N PRO A 119 -5.85 -18.99 5.51
CA PRO A 119 -5.37 -17.83 6.28
C PRO A 119 -6.06 -17.63 7.65
N GLU A 120 -7.26 -18.17 7.82
CA GLU A 120 -8.10 -18.06 9.00
C GLU A 120 -7.63 -18.98 10.13
N THR A 121 -6.91 -20.06 9.80
CA THR A 121 -6.39 -21.05 10.75
C THR A 121 -4.96 -21.48 10.38
N PRO A 122 -3.97 -20.56 10.42
CA PRO A 122 -2.61 -20.86 9.98
C PRO A 122 -1.96 -22.00 10.79
N GLU A 123 -2.24 -22.10 12.08
CA GLU A 123 -1.80 -23.19 12.96
C GLU A 123 -2.26 -24.56 12.45
N ARG A 124 -3.52 -24.67 12.04
CA ARG A 124 -4.08 -25.92 11.49
C ARG A 124 -3.37 -26.31 10.20
N TRP A 125 -3.05 -25.34 9.35
CA TRP A 125 -2.30 -25.62 8.14
C TRP A 125 -0.89 -26.13 8.46
N PHE A 126 -0.19 -25.57 9.45
CA PHE A 126 1.14 -26.05 9.84
C PHE A 126 1.11 -27.50 10.34
N GLU A 127 0.07 -27.88 11.10
CA GLU A 127 -0.14 -29.27 11.52
C GLU A 127 -0.37 -30.19 10.32
N GLN A 128 -1.29 -29.82 9.41
CA GLN A 128 -1.57 -30.58 8.18
C GLN A 128 -0.32 -30.70 7.29
N TYR A 129 0.49 -29.65 7.23
CA TYR A 129 1.73 -29.62 6.47
C TYR A 129 2.80 -30.52 7.09
N ALA A 130 2.92 -30.55 8.42
CA ALA A 130 3.82 -31.46 9.12
C ALA A 130 3.43 -32.93 8.87
N GLU A 131 2.14 -33.26 8.95
CA GLU A 131 1.62 -34.59 8.61
C GLU A 131 1.88 -34.94 7.14
N TYR A 132 1.64 -34.00 6.23
CA TYR A 132 1.92 -34.14 4.81
C TYR A 132 3.40 -34.43 4.54
N ALA A 133 4.30 -33.63 5.09
CA ALA A 133 5.74 -33.83 4.98
C ALA A 133 6.19 -35.17 5.59
N GLY A 134 5.58 -35.57 6.71
CA GLY A 134 5.78 -36.89 7.32
C GLY A 134 5.43 -38.04 6.38
N ARG A 135 4.29 -37.95 5.67
CA ARG A 135 3.89 -38.94 4.66
C ARG A 135 4.86 -38.98 3.47
N LEU A 136 5.29 -37.83 2.96
CA LEU A 136 6.30 -37.78 1.89
C LEU A 136 7.62 -38.45 2.32
N ASN A 137 8.08 -38.19 3.54
CA ASN A 137 9.29 -38.81 4.08
C ASN A 137 9.14 -40.32 4.29
N ALA A 138 7.97 -40.77 4.73
CA ALA A 138 7.69 -42.20 4.88
C ALA A 138 7.73 -42.94 3.53
N GLU A 139 7.19 -42.34 2.46
CA GLU A 139 7.30 -42.89 1.10
C GLU A 139 8.75 -42.92 0.62
N ALA A 140 9.53 -41.85 0.84
CA ALA A 140 10.96 -41.84 0.51
C ALA A 140 11.72 -42.96 1.26
N LEU A 141 11.43 -43.18 2.55
CA LEU A 141 12.02 -44.27 3.33
C LEU A 141 11.63 -45.65 2.81
N LYS A 142 10.39 -45.85 2.35
CA LYS A 142 9.97 -47.10 1.70
C LYS A 142 10.76 -47.34 0.40
N ALA A 143 10.94 -46.30 -0.41
CA ALA A 143 11.73 -46.39 -1.64
C ALA A 143 13.20 -46.74 -1.33
N TYR A 144 13.82 -46.11 -0.32
CA TYR A 144 15.16 -46.47 0.14
C TYR A 144 15.25 -47.91 0.64
N ARG A 145 14.25 -48.39 1.37
CA ARG A 145 14.23 -49.77 1.87
C ARG A 145 14.16 -50.79 0.73
N ARG A 146 13.36 -50.53 -0.32
CA ARG A 146 13.34 -51.40 -1.52
C ARG A 146 14.72 -51.48 -2.20
N GLN A 147 15.45 -50.37 -2.26
CA GLN A 147 16.81 -50.37 -2.80
C GLN A 147 17.77 -51.21 -1.94
N LEU A 148 17.64 -51.14 -0.60
CA LEU A 148 18.43 -51.99 0.30
C LEU A 148 18.09 -53.48 0.16
N ASP A 149 16.81 -53.83 -0.02
CA ASP A 149 16.38 -55.21 -0.23
C ASP A 149 16.93 -55.77 -1.56
N GLN A 150 16.97 -54.96 -2.62
CA GLN A 150 17.58 -55.33 -3.91
C GLN A 150 19.09 -55.54 -3.80
N VAL A 151 19.78 -54.74 -2.98
CA VAL A 151 21.21 -54.94 -2.68
C VAL A 151 21.44 -56.22 -1.88
N ALA A 152 20.59 -56.49 -0.89
CA ALA A 152 20.66 -57.71 -0.09
C ALA A 152 20.36 -58.97 -0.92
N GLY A 153 19.47 -58.87 -1.92
CA GLY A 153 19.16 -59.94 -2.88
C GLY A 153 20.22 -60.15 -3.97
N GLY A 154 21.24 -59.28 -4.05
CA GLY A 154 22.28 -59.33 -5.07
C GLY A 154 21.85 -58.84 -6.46
N GLU A 155 20.67 -58.22 -6.57
CA GLU A 155 20.14 -57.65 -7.82
C GLU A 155 20.82 -56.31 -8.18
N LEU A 156 21.33 -55.60 -7.17
CA LEU A 156 22.06 -54.33 -7.30
C LEU A 156 23.32 -54.36 -6.44
N SER A 157 24.42 -53.77 -6.91
CA SER A 157 25.57 -53.54 -6.05
C SER A 157 25.40 -52.26 -5.20
N PRO A 158 26.05 -52.17 -4.02
CA PRO A 158 26.09 -50.92 -3.26
C PRO A 158 26.65 -49.73 -4.07
N GLU A 159 27.58 -50.01 -4.98
CA GLU A 159 28.25 -49.01 -5.83
C GLU A 159 27.28 -48.45 -6.88
N ASP A 160 26.44 -49.31 -7.47
CA ASP A 160 25.37 -48.90 -8.40
C ASP A 160 24.33 -47.99 -7.72
N VAL A 161 23.95 -48.32 -6.47
CA VAL A 161 23.02 -47.49 -5.69
C VAL A 161 23.64 -46.14 -5.36
N GLN A 162 24.90 -46.10 -4.92
CA GLN A 162 25.60 -44.84 -4.66
C GLN A 162 25.73 -43.97 -5.92
N GLN A 163 26.10 -44.57 -7.05
CA GLN A 163 26.25 -43.86 -8.31
C GLN A 163 24.91 -43.34 -8.83
N LYS A 164 23.83 -44.11 -8.66
CA LYS A 164 22.46 -43.68 -8.98
C LYS A 164 22.03 -42.50 -8.12
N VAL A 165 22.20 -42.59 -6.79
CA VAL A 165 21.84 -41.51 -5.86
C VAL A 165 22.65 -40.25 -6.12
N ALA A 166 23.97 -40.37 -6.34
CA ALA A 166 24.84 -39.24 -6.66
C ALA A 166 24.46 -38.59 -8.00
N GLY A 167 24.16 -39.40 -9.03
CA GLY A 167 23.69 -38.93 -10.32
C GLY A 167 22.33 -38.24 -10.25
N ASP A 168 21.40 -38.80 -9.48
CA ASP A 168 20.09 -38.22 -9.23
C ASP A 168 20.20 -36.89 -8.49
N MET A 169 20.97 -36.84 -7.40
CA MET A 169 21.15 -35.63 -6.60
C MET A 169 21.86 -34.53 -7.37
N SER A 170 22.93 -34.86 -8.11
CA SER A 170 23.66 -33.92 -8.96
C SER A 170 22.79 -33.36 -10.08
N ARG A 171 21.87 -34.13 -10.63
CA ARG A 171 20.92 -33.65 -11.64
C ARG A 171 19.83 -32.78 -11.02
N ARG A 172 19.32 -33.12 -9.82
CA ARG A 172 18.15 -32.46 -9.20
C ARG A 172 18.47 -31.17 -8.46
N LEU A 173 19.60 -31.12 -7.76
CA LEU A 173 19.94 -30.00 -6.88
C LEU A 173 19.88 -28.63 -7.60
N PRO A 174 20.40 -28.47 -8.83
CA PRO A 174 20.29 -27.21 -9.55
C PRO A 174 18.84 -26.79 -9.85
N PHE A 175 17.97 -27.73 -10.24
CA PHE A 175 16.55 -27.45 -10.50
C PHE A 175 15.79 -27.09 -9.23
N TYR A 176 16.05 -27.80 -8.13
CA TYR A 176 15.43 -27.47 -6.85
C TYR A 176 15.82 -26.07 -6.38
N MET A 177 17.12 -25.75 -6.43
CA MET A 177 17.61 -24.43 -6.06
C MET A 177 16.99 -23.35 -6.95
N ARG A 178 16.92 -23.59 -8.27
CA ARG A 178 16.24 -22.72 -9.24
C ARG A 178 14.80 -22.44 -8.84
N ASP A 179 14.01 -23.47 -8.65
CA ASP A 179 12.57 -23.32 -8.41
C ASP A 179 12.31 -22.71 -7.02
N ALA A 180 13.13 -23.04 -6.02
CA ALA A 180 13.04 -22.49 -4.66
C ALA A 180 13.30 -20.98 -4.61
N GLY A 181 14.38 -20.48 -5.20
CA GLY A 181 14.60 -19.04 -5.19
C GLY A 181 13.70 -18.29 -6.19
N GLN A 182 13.16 -18.94 -7.25
CA GLN A 182 12.13 -18.33 -8.10
C GLN A 182 10.88 -18.05 -7.27
N LEU A 183 10.49 -19.03 -6.44
CA LEU A 183 9.41 -18.87 -5.48
C LEU A 183 9.69 -17.74 -4.47
N TYR A 184 10.91 -17.66 -3.95
CA TYR A 184 11.32 -16.58 -3.05
C TYR A 184 11.27 -15.19 -3.71
N LEU A 185 11.85 -15.04 -4.90
CA LEU A 185 11.84 -13.76 -5.63
C LEU A 185 10.42 -13.34 -6.00
N HIS A 186 9.56 -14.30 -6.36
CA HIS A 186 8.16 -14.02 -6.62
C HIS A 186 7.44 -13.51 -5.36
N LEU A 187 7.64 -14.12 -4.19
CA LEU A 187 7.10 -13.61 -2.93
C LEU A 187 7.54 -12.17 -2.68
N MET A 188 8.83 -11.88 -2.85
CA MET A 188 9.38 -10.53 -2.66
C MET A 188 8.75 -9.52 -3.63
N GLN A 189 8.52 -9.91 -4.89
CA GLN A 189 7.86 -9.06 -5.89
C GLN A 189 6.41 -8.77 -5.52
N GLU A 190 5.63 -9.78 -5.11
CA GLU A 190 4.23 -9.61 -4.71
C GLU A 190 4.10 -8.74 -3.44
N LEU A 191 5.01 -8.90 -2.47
CA LEU A 191 5.04 -8.06 -1.27
C LEU A 191 5.42 -6.61 -1.58
N ASP A 192 6.40 -6.37 -2.45
CA ASP A 192 6.79 -5.01 -2.85
C ASP A 192 5.69 -4.34 -3.70
N ALA A 193 5.02 -5.09 -4.57
CA ALA A 193 3.86 -4.60 -5.32
C ALA A 193 2.70 -4.23 -4.37
N LEU A 194 2.40 -5.09 -3.39
CA LEU A 194 1.36 -4.81 -2.39
C LEU A 194 1.67 -3.54 -1.58
N ARG A 195 2.94 -3.37 -1.16
CA ARG A 195 3.41 -2.15 -0.49
C ARG A 195 3.27 -0.93 -1.40
N GLY A 196 3.70 -1.04 -2.66
CA GLY A 196 3.60 0.03 -3.65
C GLY A 196 2.15 0.47 -3.88
N ASP A 197 1.24 -0.47 -4.08
CA ASP A 197 -0.20 -0.22 -4.21
C ASP A 197 -0.80 0.45 -2.97
N TYR A 198 -0.34 0.06 -1.77
CA TYR A 198 -0.78 0.66 -0.51
C TYR A 198 -0.33 2.12 -0.40
N GLU A 199 0.96 2.38 -0.63
CA GLU A 199 1.55 3.72 -0.54
C GLU A 199 0.97 4.66 -1.61
N ASP A 200 0.79 4.16 -2.83
CA ASP A 200 0.18 4.88 -3.93
C ASP A 200 -1.26 5.29 -3.62
N ALA A 201 -2.09 4.35 -3.16
CA ALA A 201 -3.48 4.63 -2.80
C ALA A 201 -3.58 5.60 -1.62
N TYR A 202 -2.71 5.46 -0.61
CA TYR A 202 -2.70 6.33 0.56
C TYR A 202 -2.33 7.77 0.19
N LEU A 203 -1.22 7.97 -0.53
CA LEU A 203 -0.73 9.30 -0.89
C LEU A 203 -1.60 9.96 -1.96
N SER A 204 -2.08 9.20 -2.96
CA SER A 204 -3.02 9.70 -3.96
C SER A 204 -4.35 10.10 -3.32
N GLY A 205 -4.81 9.35 -2.31
CA GLY A 205 -5.99 9.69 -1.52
C GLY A 205 -5.84 11.01 -0.76
N ILE A 206 -4.65 11.30 -0.21
CA ILE A 206 -4.35 12.60 0.40
C ILE A 206 -4.33 13.72 -0.65
N LEU A 207 -3.69 13.51 -1.80
CA LEU A 207 -3.62 14.51 -2.87
C LEU A 207 -5.00 14.84 -3.46
N ALA A 208 -5.90 13.87 -3.54
CA ALA A 208 -7.29 14.09 -3.97
C ALA A 208 -8.02 15.11 -3.08
N LEU A 209 -7.72 15.17 -1.78
CA LEU A 209 -8.28 16.19 -0.88
C LEU A 209 -7.85 17.60 -1.28
N ALA A 210 -6.65 17.77 -1.85
CA ALA A 210 -6.17 19.05 -2.34
C ALA A 210 -6.86 19.45 -3.66
N GLU A 211 -7.22 18.48 -4.51
CA GLU A 211 -7.89 18.72 -5.79
C GLU A 211 -9.39 19.00 -5.62
N GLU A 212 -10.08 18.28 -4.74
CA GLU A 212 -11.49 18.56 -4.42
C GLU A 212 -11.68 19.97 -3.87
N SER A 213 -10.71 20.46 -3.09
CA SER A 213 -10.73 21.83 -2.55
C SER A 213 -10.54 22.91 -3.63
N ALA A 214 -9.98 22.56 -4.80
CA ALA A 214 -9.77 23.48 -5.92
C ALA A 214 -10.96 23.55 -6.90
N SER A 215 -11.93 22.63 -6.81
CA SER A 215 -13.05 22.50 -7.77
C SER A 215 -14.29 23.31 -7.39
N GLU A 216 -14.48 23.61 -6.10
CA GLU A 216 -15.52 24.55 -5.67
C GLU A 216 -15.05 26.00 -5.90
N PRO A 217 -15.91 26.92 -6.37
CA PRO A 217 -15.52 28.32 -6.54
C PRO A 217 -15.13 28.89 -5.18
N VAL A 218 -13.82 29.00 -4.97
CA VAL A 218 -13.22 29.55 -3.76
C VAL A 218 -13.80 30.95 -3.55
N THR A 219 -14.67 31.08 -2.55
CA THR A 219 -15.23 32.38 -2.20
C THR A 219 -14.15 33.14 -1.46
N ALA A 220 -13.54 34.12 -2.14
CA ALA A 220 -12.51 34.96 -1.55
C ALA A 220 -13.12 35.89 -0.50
N VAL A 221 -12.65 35.77 0.73
CA VAL A 221 -13.02 36.63 1.86
C VAL A 221 -11.93 37.68 2.05
N ALA A 222 -12.24 38.92 1.70
CA ALA A 222 -11.35 40.05 1.92
C ALA A 222 -11.44 40.51 3.38
N LEU A 223 -10.31 40.48 4.09
CA LEU A 223 -10.17 40.91 5.47
C LEU A 223 -9.19 42.07 5.52
N GLN A 224 -9.71 43.25 5.85
CA GLN A 224 -8.92 44.47 5.93
C GLN A 224 -9.26 45.23 7.20
N ALA A 225 -8.25 45.56 7.98
CA ALA A 225 -8.35 46.39 9.17
C ALA A 225 -7.00 47.05 9.47
N PRO A 226 -6.98 48.09 10.31
CA PRO A 226 -5.72 48.67 10.77
C PRO A 226 -4.84 47.65 11.49
N ALA A 227 -3.52 47.79 11.36
CA ALA A 227 -2.57 46.99 12.14
C ALA A 227 -2.83 47.18 13.65
N GLY A 228 -2.88 46.07 14.39
CA GLY A 228 -3.30 46.01 15.79
C GLY A 228 -4.83 45.89 15.99
N GLY A 229 -5.63 46.04 14.94
CA GLY A 229 -7.09 45.94 14.98
C GLY A 229 -7.64 44.55 14.65
N ALA A 230 -8.97 44.46 14.52
CA ALA A 230 -9.68 43.25 14.11
C ALA A 230 -10.42 43.49 12.79
N ALA A 231 -10.22 42.59 11.82
CA ALA A 231 -11.00 42.54 10.59
C ALA A 231 -12.23 41.65 10.81
N PHE A 232 -13.36 42.04 10.23
CA PHE A 232 -14.61 41.29 10.34
C PHE A 232 -15.19 41.02 8.96
N GLN A 233 -15.70 39.81 8.76
CA GLN A 233 -16.49 39.46 7.59
C GLN A 233 -17.64 38.56 8.03
N SER A 234 -18.82 38.70 7.40
CA SER A 234 -19.90 37.75 7.57
C SER A 234 -20.20 37.02 6.27
N PHE A 235 -20.58 35.75 6.38
CA PHE A 235 -21.01 34.92 5.26
C PHE A 235 -22.17 34.02 5.70
N THR A 236 -23.00 33.62 4.75
CA THR A 236 -24.15 32.74 5.01
C THR A 236 -23.80 31.31 4.61
N ILE A 237 -24.15 30.36 5.46
CA ILE A 237 -24.04 28.93 5.20
C ILE A 237 -25.45 28.38 5.06
N SER A 238 -25.70 27.64 3.99
CA SER A 238 -26.97 26.95 3.75
C SER A 238 -26.78 25.43 3.73
N ASN A 239 -27.63 24.71 4.46
CA ASN A 239 -27.64 23.25 4.40
C ASN A 239 -28.50 22.78 3.21
N THR A 240 -27.84 22.49 2.10
CA THR A 240 -28.50 21.98 0.88
C THR A 240 -28.72 20.46 0.88
N THR A 241 -28.35 19.77 1.96
CA THR A 241 -28.49 18.32 2.09
C THR A 241 -29.88 17.94 2.64
N ARG A 242 -30.16 16.63 2.69
CA ARG A 242 -31.43 16.10 3.23
C ARG A 242 -31.34 15.73 4.71
N THR A 243 -30.19 15.91 5.33
CA THR A 243 -29.90 15.51 6.72
C THR A 243 -29.46 16.70 7.54
N ARG A 244 -29.67 16.63 8.85
CA ARG A 244 -29.17 17.63 9.80
C ARG A 244 -27.64 17.66 9.77
N MET A 245 -27.05 18.85 9.70
CA MET A 245 -25.61 19.01 9.53
C MET A 245 -25.00 19.85 10.65
N ALA A 246 -24.05 19.26 11.38
CA ALA A 246 -23.16 20.01 12.26
C ALA A 246 -22.03 20.62 11.43
N VAL A 247 -21.87 21.94 11.53
CA VAL A 247 -20.85 22.70 10.80
C VAL A 247 -19.61 22.86 11.67
N ARG A 248 -18.44 22.58 11.09
CA ARG A 248 -17.15 22.79 11.75
C ARG A 248 -16.27 23.71 10.93
N TYR A 249 -15.40 24.42 11.62
CA TYR A 249 -14.51 25.43 11.03
C TYR A 249 -13.06 25.09 11.32
N VAL A 250 -12.20 25.18 10.32
CA VAL A 250 -10.75 25.01 10.47
C VAL A 250 -10.03 26.12 9.71
N ALA A 251 -9.36 27.02 10.43
CA ALA A 251 -8.49 28.02 9.84
C ALA A 251 -7.07 27.45 9.69
N THR A 252 -6.44 27.65 8.53
CA THR A 252 -5.05 27.27 8.30
C THR A 252 -4.09 28.32 8.83
N GLU A 253 -2.81 27.97 8.86
CA GLU A 253 -1.76 28.97 8.94
C GLU A 253 -1.89 30.00 7.82
N VAL A 254 -1.49 31.23 8.14
CA VAL A 254 -1.45 32.37 7.24
C VAL A 254 0.00 32.60 6.81
N ARG A 255 0.19 32.98 5.55
CA ARG A 255 1.50 33.26 4.95
C ARG A 255 1.43 34.53 4.10
N ARG A 256 2.53 35.25 3.96
CA ARG A 256 2.66 36.32 2.95
C ARG A 256 2.42 35.76 1.55
N MET A 257 1.68 36.48 0.71
CA MET A 257 1.40 36.05 -0.66
C MET A 257 2.66 35.99 -1.54
N ASP A 258 3.69 36.77 -1.21
CA ASP A 258 4.99 36.75 -1.90
C ASP A 258 5.89 35.58 -1.49
N GLY A 259 5.45 34.75 -0.54
CA GLY A 259 6.19 33.58 -0.07
C GLY A 259 7.32 33.86 0.91
N VAL A 260 7.55 35.12 1.28
CA VAL A 260 8.60 35.53 2.23
C VAL A 260 8.17 35.23 3.67
N GLY A 261 9.10 34.75 4.49
CA GLY A 261 8.89 34.51 5.92
C GLY A 261 8.16 33.20 6.26
N PRO A 262 8.12 32.84 7.56
CA PRO A 262 7.41 31.65 8.02
C PRO A 262 5.89 31.85 7.98
N ALA A 263 5.16 30.75 7.82
CA ALA A 263 3.72 30.73 8.07
C ALA A 263 3.46 30.79 9.59
N PHE A 264 2.28 31.26 9.97
CA PHE A 264 1.88 31.33 11.38
C PHE A 264 0.39 31.10 11.58
N ALA A 265 0.01 30.56 12.73
CA ALA A 265 -1.39 30.38 13.09
C ALA A 265 -2.09 31.75 13.31
N PRO A 266 -3.20 32.04 12.60
CA PRO A 266 -3.94 33.27 12.79
C PRO A 266 -4.82 33.23 14.05
N LYS A 267 -5.09 34.40 14.64
CA LYS A 267 -6.05 34.54 15.74
C LYS A 267 -7.45 34.78 15.17
N VAL A 268 -8.13 33.69 14.86
CA VAL A 268 -9.46 33.68 14.27
C VAL A 268 -10.51 33.41 15.35
N GLN A 269 -11.60 34.17 15.34
CA GLN A 269 -12.81 33.92 16.12
C GLN A 269 -14.01 33.82 15.18
N ILE A 270 -14.85 32.80 15.40
CA ILE A 270 -16.03 32.52 14.57
C ILE A 270 -17.25 32.54 15.48
N THR A 271 -18.30 33.23 15.04
CA THR A 271 -19.58 33.34 15.78
C THR A 271 -20.74 33.01 14.84
N PRO A 272 -21.61 32.04 15.19
CA PRO A 272 -21.53 31.17 16.37
C PRO A 272 -20.40 30.12 16.24
N GLU A 273 -19.82 29.71 17.38
CA GLU A 273 -18.76 28.69 17.42
C GLU A 273 -19.32 27.29 17.11
N LEU A 274 -20.54 27.01 17.58
CA LEU A 274 -21.29 25.80 17.30
C LEU A 274 -22.48 26.14 16.43
N LEU A 275 -22.55 25.51 15.26
CA LEU A 275 -23.66 25.69 14.32
C LEU A 275 -24.17 24.32 13.89
N GLU A 276 -25.47 24.08 14.10
CA GLU A 276 -26.20 22.95 13.56
C GLU A 276 -27.32 23.48 12.68
N LEU A 277 -27.41 22.97 11.45
CA LEU A 277 -28.40 23.40 10.46
C LEU A 277 -29.32 22.23 10.09
N GLU A 278 -30.62 22.47 10.13
CA GLU A 278 -31.62 21.55 9.57
C GLU A 278 -31.57 21.56 8.03
N PRO A 279 -32.13 20.54 7.35
CA PRO A 279 -32.23 20.52 5.89
C PRO A 279 -32.93 21.79 5.35
N GLY A 280 -32.26 22.52 4.47
CA GLY A 280 -32.75 23.77 3.87
C GLY A 280 -32.61 25.02 4.73
N GLU A 281 -32.04 24.90 5.95
CA GLU A 281 -31.81 26.05 6.83
C GLU A 281 -30.56 26.85 6.39
N GLU A 282 -30.61 28.16 6.59
CA GLU A 282 -29.50 29.07 6.37
C GLU A 282 -29.17 29.83 7.67
N SER A 283 -27.88 30.04 7.94
CA SER A 283 -27.44 30.85 9.07
C SER A 283 -26.25 31.72 8.69
N THR A 284 -26.19 32.92 9.27
CA THR A 284 -25.10 33.85 9.09
C THR A 284 -24.02 33.62 10.13
N VAL A 285 -22.79 33.52 9.66
CA VAL A 285 -21.59 33.32 10.47
C VAL A 285 -20.70 34.54 10.33
N THR A 286 -20.22 35.05 11.46
CA THR A 286 -19.26 36.15 11.52
C THR A 286 -17.87 35.61 11.83
N LEU A 287 -16.93 35.95 10.95
CA LEU A 287 -15.51 35.74 11.08
C LEU A 287 -14.85 37.02 11.58
N SER A 288 -14.06 36.90 12.65
CA SER A 288 -13.17 37.95 13.14
C SER A 288 -11.72 37.47 13.09
N LEU A 289 -10.82 38.30 12.59
CA LEU A 289 -9.39 38.04 12.53
C LEU A 289 -8.62 39.20 13.18
N GLN A 290 -7.84 38.90 14.21
CA GLN A 290 -6.95 39.89 14.83
C GLN A 290 -5.70 40.08 13.98
N LEU A 291 -5.45 41.33 13.55
CA LEU A 291 -4.28 41.70 12.76
C LEU A 291 -3.17 42.22 13.68
N ASP A 292 -2.56 41.33 14.47
CA ASP A 292 -1.46 41.68 15.39
C ASP A 292 -0.33 42.42 14.65
N ALA A 293 0.03 43.62 15.13
CA ALA A 293 1.02 44.49 14.47
C ALA A 293 2.43 43.85 14.38
N ASP A 294 2.76 42.92 15.28
CA ASP A 294 4.04 42.19 15.28
C ASP A 294 4.10 41.08 14.20
N ARG A 295 2.96 40.71 13.61
CA ARG A 295 2.85 39.60 12.65
C ARG A 295 2.42 40.04 11.25
N TYR A 296 1.65 41.12 11.16
CA TYR A 296 1.14 41.64 9.90
C TYR A 296 1.79 42.97 9.54
N GLU A 297 2.58 42.96 8.46
CA GLU A 297 3.13 44.17 7.87
C GLU A 297 2.06 44.98 7.13
N VAL A 298 2.07 46.30 7.32
CA VAL A 298 1.13 47.22 6.69
C VAL A 298 1.29 47.19 5.17
N GLY A 299 0.16 47.08 4.46
CA GLY A 299 0.11 47.07 2.99
C GLY A 299 0.60 45.77 2.34
N VAL A 300 1.09 44.81 3.11
CA VAL A 300 1.55 43.51 2.60
C VAL A 300 0.36 42.53 2.56
N PRO A 301 0.11 41.87 1.41
CA PRO A 301 -0.97 40.90 1.30
C PRO A 301 -0.56 39.54 1.87
N TYR A 302 -1.44 38.98 2.71
CA TYR A 302 -1.34 37.65 3.27
C TYR A 302 -2.49 36.78 2.78
N ILE A 303 -2.24 35.48 2.73
CA ILE A 303 -3.20 34.46 2.33
C ILE A 303 -3.30 33.38 3.40
N GLY A 304 -4.52 32.92 3.63
CA GLY A 304 -4.83 31.73 4.41
C GLY A 304 -6.15 31.13 3.92
N PHE A 305 -6.58 30.06 4.55
CA PHE A 305 -7.83 29.39 4.20
C PHE A 305 -8.66 29.13 5.45
N LEU A 306 -9.96 29.28 5.30
CA LEU A 306 -10.95 28.83 6.26
C LEU A 306 -11.76 27.72 5.60
N TYR A 307 -11.73 26.54 6.21
CA TYR A 307 -12.48 25.38 5.76
C TYR A 307 -13.74 25.23 6.58
N VAL A 308 -14.85 25.14 5.88
CA VAL A 308 -16.17 24.84 6.45
C VAL A 308 -16.51 23.41 6.09
N THR A 309 -16.54 22.52 7.07
CA THR A 309 -16.78 21.08 6.86
C THR A 309 -18.13 20.66 7.44
N GLY A 310 -18.89 19.90 6.65
CA GLY A 310 -20.11 19.19 7.07
C GLY A 310 -19.86 17.73 7.46
N ALA A 311 -20.93 17.01 7.83
CA ALA A 311 -20.85 15.61 8.27
C ALA A 311 -20.45 14.62 7.16
N ASP A 312 -20.72 14.96 5.89
CA ASP A 312 -20.54 14.06 4.73
C ASP A 312 -19.24 14.34 3.94
N ASP A 313 -18.17 14.79 4.60
CA ASP A 313 -16.87 15.17 3.98
C ASP A 313 -16.96 16.31 2.93
N ARG A 314 -18.12 16.94 2.76
CA ARG A 314 -18.23 18.17 1.96
C ARG A 314 -17.51 19.30 2.66
N ARG A 315 -16.59 19.92 1.92
CA ARG A 315 -15.72 21.00 2.38
C ARG A 315 -15.87 22.19 1.46
N VAL A 316 -16.36 23.30 2.01
CA VAL A 316 -16.30 24.59 1.32
C VAL A 316 -15.02 25.30 1.72
N GLU A 317 -14.26 25.76 0.73
CA GLU A 317 -13.04 26.53 0.91
C GLU A 317 -13.31 28.04 0.79
N LEU A 318 -12.94 28.78 1.84
CA LEU A 318 -12.93 30.24 1.86
C LEU A 318 -11.47 30.71 1.88
N GLN A 319 -11.00 31.30 0.78
CA GLN A 319 -9.66 31.90 0.74
C GLN A 319 -9.69 33.25 1.46
N LEU A 320 -8.92 33.37 2.53
CA LEU A 320 -8.75 34.60 3.30
C LEU A 320 -7.70 35.46 2.61
N ARG A 321 -8.09 36.62 2.10
CA ARG A 321 -7.18 37.64 1.57
C ARG A 321 -7.06 38.75 2.60
N ILE A 322 -5.89 38.83 3.23
CA ILE A 322 -5.70 39.62 4.44
C ILE A 322 -4.74 40.76 4.17
N VAL A 323 -5.12 41.99 4.51
CA VAL A 323 -4.27 43.18 4.39
C VAL A 323 -4.42 44.05 5.65
N ALA A 324 -3.32 44.28 6.35
CA ALA A 324 -3.29 45.28 7.42
C ALA A 324 -3.11 46.69 6.81
N THR A 325 -3.90 47.66 7.27
CA THR A 325 -3.79 49.07 6.86
C THR A 325 -3.08 49.90 7.93
N ASP A 326 -2.74 51.14 7.59
CA ASP A 326 -2.21 52.07 8.56
C ASP A 326 -3.18 52.22 9.77
N PRO A 327 -2.64 52.30 11.00
CA PRO A 327 -3.43 52.64 12.18
C PRO A 327 -4.13 53.98 11.98
N VAL A 328 -5.45 54.01 12.24
CA VAL A 328 -6.20 55.27 12.21
C VAL A 328 -5.64 56.18 13.32
N PRO A 329 -5.19 57.41 13.02
CA PRO A 329 -4.64 58.28 14.04
C PRO A 329 -5.70 58.54 15.11
N GLU A 330 -5.36 58.26 16.37
CA GLU A 330 -6.19 58.63 17.51
C GLU A 330 -6.44 60.14 17.44
N LYS A 331 -7.71 60.53 17.30
CA LYS A 331 -8.09 61.91 17.58
C LYS A 331 -7.90 62.10 19.09
N GLU A 332 -6.80 62.76 19.47
CA GLU A 332 -6.63 63.32 20.81
C GLU A 332 -7.90 64.11 21.16
N LYS A 333 -8.51 63.75 22.29
CA LYS A 333 -9.67 64.43 22.87
C LYS A 333 -9.25 65.58 23.76
#